data_AF-A0A914JH24-F1
#
_entry.id   AF-A0A914JH24-F1
#
_cell.length_a   1.000
_cell.length_b   1.000
_cell.length_c   1.000
_cell.angle_alpha   90.00
_cell.angle_beta   90.00
_cell.angle_gamma   90.00
#
_symmetry.space_group_name_H-M   'P 1'
#
loop_
_entity.id
_entity.type
_entity.pdbx_description
1 polymer ?
#
loop_
_entity_poly.entity_id
_entity_poly.type
_entity_poly.pdbx_seq_one_letter_code
_entity_poly.pdbx_strand_id
1 'polypeptide(L)'
;MSSIEATQSTSNFAVDELNQLLADYSDSLRSIPDTPTGKSETETLESGFDQEEENADLLRLMIDGKIKHRQLETKVAHERAVELRRLYIEHEAKTQLTNLPYKNYDYHLVSGACCENPIGYMTIPVGCAGPLLIDNELVYLPLATTEGALVASINRGCKVLTESGGIKTAVLKDAMTRAPLIAFDDCEEAIRCYNWTQDPSNYPMLKESEEAIRCYNWTQDPTNYPMLKERFESTSRFAKLQRITPHYAASCVYLRFEASTGDAMGMNMISKASQAAMELIHQKFPSGKIALSGNLCIDKKAAAINWIEGRDCAATAENNG
;
A
#
# COMPACT_ATOMS: atom_id res chain seq x y z
N MET A 1 -41.44 30.03 -6.21
CA MET A 1 -40.20 29.27 -5.97
C MET A 1 -40.60 27.96 -5.29
N SER A 2 -41.28 27.12 -6.06
CA SER A 2 -40.81 25.82 -6.61
C SER A 2 -40.75 24.73 -5.54
N SER A 3 -41.89 24.06 -5.44
CA SER A 3 -42.16 22.81 -4.78
C SER A 3 -41.22 21.69 -5.25
N ILE A 4 -40.70 20.93 -4.29
CA ILE A 4 -39.92 19.72 -4.49
C ILE A 4 -40.91 18.59 -4.80
N GLU A 5 -40.96 18.16 -6.06
CA GLU A 5 -41.54 16.87 -6.44
C GLU A 5 -40.48 15.79 -6.23
N ALA A 6 -40.69 14.95 -5.21
CA ALA A 6 -39.98 13.69 -5.07
C ALA A 6 -40.65 12.66 -5.99
N THR A 7 -40.08 12.45 -7.18
CA THR A 7 -40.43 11.33 -8.05
C THR A 7 -39.85 10.03 -7.46
N GLN A 8 -40.69 9.29 -6.75
CA GLN A 8 -40.52 7.85 -6.61
C GLN A 8 -40.72 7.20 -7.99
N SER A 9 -39.64 6.83 -8.67
CA SER A 9 -39.72 5.86 -9.76
C SER A 9 -39.13 4.54 -9.27
N THR A 10 -40.01 3.67 -8.80
CA THR A 10 -39.79 2.23 -8.72
C THR A 10 -39.40 1.71 -10.09
N SER A 11 -38.12 1.34 -10.30
CA SER A 11 -37.71 0.58 -11.47
C SER A 11 -38.07 -0.89 -11.24
N ASN A 12 -39.28 -1.27 -11.66
CA ASN A 12 -39.57 -2.67 -11.96
C ASN A 12 -38.70 -3.04 -13.16
N PHE A 13 -37.50 -3.57 -12.90
CA PHE A 13 -36.67 -4.18 -13.93
C PHE A 13 -37.32 -5.50 -14.35
N ALA A 14 -37.55 -5.68 -15.65
CA ALA A 14 -38.13 -6.89 -16.19
C ALA A 14 -37.10 -8.03 -16.10
N VAL A 15 -37.53 -9.16 -15.53
CA VAL A 15 -36.78 -10.42 -15.45
C VAL A 15 -36.14 -10.81 -16.79
N ASP A 16 -36.74 -10.40 -17.91
CA ASP A 16 -36.29 -10.65 -19.27
C ASP A 16 -34.96 -9.97 -19.63
N GLU A 17 -34.67 -8.76 -19.13
CA GLU A 17 -33.39 -8.07 -19.43
C GLU A 17 -32.21 -8.72 -18.71
N LEU A 18 -32.42 -9.22 -17.49
CA LEU A 18 -31.40 -9.95 -16.73
C LEU A 18 -31.19 -11.36 -17.31
N ASN A 19 -32.27 -12.03 -17.72
CA ASN A 19 -32.20 -13.32 -18.40
C ASN A 19 -31.49 -13.18 -19.76
N GLN A 20 -31.69 -12.07 -20.47
CA GLN A 20 -30.96 -11.77 -21.70
C GLN A 20 -29.46 -11.55 -21.43
N LEU A 21 -29.10 -10.81 -20.38
CA LEU A 21 -27.71 -10.61 -19.97
C LEU A 21 -27.02 -11.95 -19.61
N LEU A 22 -27.72 -12.83 -18.91
CA LEU A 22 -27.24 -14.17 -18.54
C LEU A 22 -27.12 -15.09 -19.77
N ALA A 23 -28.07 -15.02 -20.71
CA ALA A 23 -28.02 -15.74 -21.97
C ALA A 23 -26.85 -15.27 -22.85
N ASP A 24 -26.67 -13.95 -23.00
CA ASP A 24 -25.57 -13.35 -23.73
C ASP A 24 -24.21 -13.68 -23.09
N TYR A 25 -24.15 -13.78 -21.75
CA TYR A 25 -22.98 -14.24 -21.01
C TYR A 25 -22.64 -15.70 -21.29
N SER A 26 -23.65 -16.58 -21.26
CA SER A 26 -23.50 -18.02 -21.52
C SER A 26 -22.97 -18.31 -22.94
N ASP A 27 -23.37 -17.49 -23.92
CA ASP A 27 -22.87 -17.59 -25.30
C ASP A 27 -21.46 -17.00 -25.47
N SER A 28 -21.09 -15.97 -24.70
CA SER A 28 -19.72 -15.44 -24.71
C SER A 28 -18.70 -16.44 -24.13
N LEU A 29 -19.08 -17.19 -23.08
CA LEU A 29 -18.24 -18.22 -22.44
C LEU A 29 -17.86 -19.35 -23.41
N ARG A 30 -18.75 -19.66 -24.37
CA ARG A 30 -18.51 -20.69 -25.41
C ARG A 30 -17.50 -20.24 -26.49
N SER A 31 -17.19 -18.94 -26.57
CA SER A 31 -16.33 -18.35 -27.60
C SER A 31 -14.88 -18.10 -27.14
N ILE A 32 -14.57 -18.35 -25.86
CA ILE A 32 -13.22 -18.23 -25.32
C ILE A 32 -12.41 -19.45 -25.78
N PRO A 33 -11.28 -19.28 -26.49
CA PRO A 33 -10.44 -20.41 -26.86
C PRO A 33 -9.82 -21.03 -25.59
N ASP A 34 -10.11 -22.30 -25.36
CA ASP A 34 -9.46 -23.10 -24.32
C ASP A 34 -7.94 -23.11 -24.55
N THR A 35 -7.18 -22.77 -23.51
CA THR A 35 -5.76 -23.15 -23.46
C THR A 35 -5.66 -24.67 -23.40
N PRO A 36 -4.84 -25.32 -24.23
CA PRO A 36 -4.89 -26.76 -24.38
C PRO A 36 -4.24 -27.46 -23.19
N THR A 37 -5.04 -28.17 -22.39
CA THR A 37 -4.58 -29.32 -21.60
C THR A 37 -5.65 -30.41 -21.62
N GLY A 38 -5.19 -31.66 -21.76
CA GLY A 38 -5.96 -32.79 -22.27
C GLY A 38 -7.09 -33.32 -21.38
N LYS A 39 -8.23 -33.57 -22.06
CA LYS A 39 -9.32 -34.55 -21.83
C LYS A 39 -9.72 -34.92 -20.39
N SER A 40 -11.00 -34.66 -20.08
CA SER A 40 -12.03 -35.71 -19.94
C SER A 40 -13.43 -35.09 -19.99
N GLU A 41 -14.09 -35.14 -21.15
CA GLU A 41 -15.51 -34.86 -21.31
C GLU A 41 -16.31 -36.03 -20.75
N THR A 42 -17.07 -35.80 -19.68
CA THR A 42 -18.40 -36.33 -19.33
C THR A 42 -18.56 -36.27 -17.81
N GLU A 43 -19.35 -35.31 -17.30
CA GLU A 43 -20.09 -35.28 -16.01
C GLU A 43 -20.23 -33.83 -15.47
N THR A 44 -21.11 -32.99 -16.03
CA THR A 44 -21.55 -31.73 -15.35
C THR A 44 -22.72 -31.08 -16.12
N LEU A 45 -23.91 -31.67 -16.12
CA LEU A 45 -25.12 -31.00 -16.65
C LEU A 45 -26.18 -30.72 -15.58
N GLU A 46 -26.20 -31.46 -14.46
CA GLU A 46 -27.21 -31.26 -13.40
C GLU A 46 -26.77 -30.28 -12.30
N SER A 47 -25.47 -30.06 -12.08
CA SER A 47 -24.97 -29.13 -11.05
C SER A 47 -24.86 -27.66 -11.50
N GLY A 48 -24.93 -27.40 -12.82
CA GLY A 48 -24.78 -26.05 -13.39
C GLY A 48 -26.04 -25.20 -13.30
N PHE A 49 -27.22 -25.83 -13.41
CA PHE A 49 -28.51 -25.12 -13.40
C PHE A 49 -28.80 -24.42 -12.05
N ASP A 50 -28.48 -25.06 -10.93
CA ASP A 50 -28.73 -24.52 -9.58
C ASP A 50 -27.79 -23.33 -9.26
N GLN A 51 -26.57 -23.34 -9.81
CA GLN A 51 -25.61 -22.26 -9.61
C GLN A 51 -25.90 -21.01 -10.44
N GLU A 52 -26.43 -21.18 -11.66
CA GLU A 52 -26.81 -20.06 -12.53
C GLU A 52 -28.00 -19.27 -11.97
N GLU A 53 -29.02 -19.97 -11.44
CA GLU A 53 -30.18 -19.33 -10.80
C GLU A 53 -29.77 -18.59 -9.52
N GLU A 54 -28.92 -19.20 -8.69
CA GLU A 54 -28.36 -18.54 -7.50
C GLU A 54 -27.49 -17.32 -7.87
N ASN A 55 -26.72 -17.39 -8.96
CA ASN A 55 -25.95 -16.24 -9.46
C ASN A 55 -26.85 -15.08 -9.88
N ALA A 56 -27.94 -15.37 -10.59
CA ALA A 56 -28.91 -14.37 -11.02
C ALA A 56 -29.54 -13.66 -9.83
N ASP A 57 -29.93 -14.39 -8.78
CA ASP A 57 -30.50 -13.83 -7.58
C ASP A 57 -29.50 -13.00 -6.77
N LEU A 58 -28.26 -13.46 -6.64
CA LEU A 58 -27.20 -12.68 -6.01
C LEU A 58 -26.93 -11.38 -6.76
N LEU A 59 -26.90 -11.41 -8.10
CA LEU A 59 -26.76 -10.21 -8.93
C LEU A 59 -27.93 -9.23 -8.73
N ARG A 60 -29.17 -9.71 -8.70
CA ARG A 60 -30.35 -8.87 -8.38
C ARG A 60 -30.20 -8.21 -7.02
N LEU A 61 -29.78 -8.96 -5.99
CA LEU A 61 -29.56 -8.42 -4.65
C LEU A 61 -28.42 -7.40 -4.60
N MET A 62 -27.41 -7.53 -5.47
CA MET A 62 -26.34 -6.54 -5.62
C MET A 62 -26.84 -5.26 -6.30
N ILE A 63 -27.59 -5.39 -7.40
CA ILE A 63 -28.20 -4.26 -8.13
C ILE A 63 -29.17 -3.48 -7.22
N ASP A 64 -29.99 -4.18 -6.44
CA ASP A 64 -30.88 -3.61 -5.43
C ASP A 64 -30.13 -2.96 -4.25
N GLY A 65 -28.81 -3.12 -4.15
CA GLY A 65 -27.98 -2.61 -3.05
C GLY A 65 -28.14 -3.36 -1.71
N LYS A 66 -28.82 -4.51 -1.71
CA LYS A 66 -29.02 -5.35 -0.52
C LYS A 66 -27.76 -6.13 -0.15
N ILE A 67 -26.92 -6.47 -1.13
CA ILE A 67 -25.59 -7.08 -0.93
C ILE A 67 -24.51 -6.14 -1.45
N LYS A 68 -23.51 -5.83 -0.62
CA LYS A 68 -22.34 -5.06 -1.03
C LYS A 68 -21.25 -5.99 -1.59
N HIS A 69 -20.48 -5.50 -2.56
CA HIS A 69 -19.35 -6.21 -3.17
C HIS A 69 -18.44 -6.93 -2.16
N ARG A 70 -18.01 -6.21 -1.11
CA ARG A 70 -17.12 -6.71 -0.04
C ARG A 70 -17.67 -7.89 0.78
N GLN A 71 -18.94 -8.25 0.61
CA GLN A 71 -19.59 -9.33 1.36
C GLN A 71 -19.66 -10.62 0.56
N LEU A 72 -19.27 -10.62 -0.72
CA LEU A 72 -19.45 -11.78 -1.59
C LEU A 72 -18.53 -12.94 -1.20
N GLU A 73 -17.30 -12.65 -0.80
CA GLU A 73 -16.33 -13.66 -0.34
C GLU A 73 -16.77 -14.34 0.97
N THR A 74 -17.75 -13.77 1.69
CA THR A 74 -18.35 -14.41 2.87
C THR A 74 -19.52 -15.33 2.53
N LYS A 75 -20.05 -15.25 1.30
CA LYS A 75 -21.26 -15.95 0.85
C LYS A 75 -20.94 -17.03 -0.18
N VAL A 76 -19.96 -16.80 -1.04
CA VAL A 76 -19.57 -17.70 -2.13
C VAL A 76 -18.05 -17.86 -2.20
N ALA A 77 -17.58 -18.87 -2.94
CA ALA A 77 -16.16 -19.07 -3.22
C ALA A 77 -15.53 -17.82 -3.86
N HIS A 78 -14.25 -17.57 -3.59
CA HIS A 78 -13.60 -16.32 -4.02
C HIS A 78 -13.62 -16.10 -5.54
N GLU A 79 -13.37 -17.13 -6.35
CA GLU A 79 -13.43 -17.00 -7.81
C GLU A 79 -14.86 -16.68 -8.29
N ARG A 80 -15.88 -17.31 -7.70
CA ARG A 80 -17.30 -17.01 -7.97
C ARG A 80 -17.67 -15.59 -7.54
N ALA A 81 -17.14 -15.10 -6.41
CA ALA A 81 -17.31 -13.71 -6.00
C ALA A 81 -16.72 -12.74 -7.02
N VAL A 82 -15.56 -13.06 -7.61
CA VAL A 82 -14.94 -12.27 -8.69
C VAL A 82 -15.84 -12.27 -9.92
N GLU A 83 -16.35 -13.43 -10.34
CA GLU A 83 -17.27 -13.57 -11.48
C GLU A 83 -18.53 -12.72 -11.32
N LEU A 84 -19.22 -12.83 -10.18
CA LEU A 84 -20.41 -12.03 -9.88
C LEU A 84 -20.11 -10.51 -9.90
N ARG A 85 -18.95 -10.09 -9.39
CA ARG A 85 -18.54 -8.68 -9.43
C ARG A 85 -18.26 -8.22 -10.87
N ARG A 86 -17.71 -9.08 -11.72
CA ARG A 86 -17.50 -8.78 -13.15
C ARG A 86 -18.84 -8.59 -13.86
N LEU A 87 -19.76 -9.54 -13.72
CA LEU A 87 -21.11 -9.47 -14.31
C LEU A 87 -21.85 -8.19 -13.91
N TYR A 88 -21.80 -7.85 -12.63
CA TYR A 88 -22.37 -6.59 -12.14
C TYR A 88 -21.74 -5.36 -12.82
N ILE A 89 -20.41 -5.31 -12.93
CA ILE A 89 -19.70 -4.18 -13.53
C ILE A 89 -19.95 -4.10 -15.04
N GLU A 90 -20.01 -5.23 -15.73
CA GLU A 90 -20.32 -5.28 -17.17
C GLU A 90 -21.71 -4.71 -17.46
N HIS A 91 -22.68 -5.02 -16.60
CA HIS A 91 -24.01 -4.42 -16.61
C HIS A 91 -23.97 -2.90 -16.35
N GLU A 92 -23.40 -2.47 -15.22
CA GLU A 92 -23.39 -1.05 -14.81
C GLU A 92 -22.61 -0.17 -15.79
N ALA A 93 -21.45 -0.64 -16.26
CA ALA A 93 -20.57 0.09 -17.16
C ALA A 93 -20.93 -0.10 -18.65
N LYS A 94 -21.92 -0.96 -18.96
CA LYS A 94 -22.35 -1.29 -20.33
C LYS A 94 -21.18 -1.67 -21.25
N THR A 95 -20.27 -2.49 -20.73
CA THR A 95 -19.05 -2.92 -21.42
C THR A 95 -18.73 -4.35 -21.06
N GLN A 96 -17.96 -5.05 -21.89
CA GLN A 96 -17.52 -6.42 -21.61
C GLN A 96 -16.06 -6.43 -21.13
N LEU A 97 -15.76 -7.27 -20.14
CA LEU A 97 -14.42 -7.48 -19.58
C LEU A 97 -13.75 -8.72 -20.20
N THR A 98 -14.09 -9.07 -21.45
CA THR A 98 -13.71 -10.31 -22.15
C THR A 98 -12.21 -10.61 -22.08
N ASN A 99 -11.36 -9.58 -22.22
CA ASN A 99 -9.90 -9.72 -22.25
C ASN A 99 -9.23 -9.59 -20.88
N LEU A 100 -9.99 -9.35 -19.81
CA LEU A 100 -9.46 -9.29 -18.44
C LEU A 100 -9.54 -10.68 -17.82
N PRO A 101 -8.42 -11.41 -17.67
CA PRO A 101 -8.43 -12.75 -17.11
C PRO A 101 -8.80 -12.73 -15.63
N TYR A 102 -9.47 -13.80 -15.17
CA TYR A 102 -9.87 -13.92 -13.77
C TYR A 102 -9.89 -15.36 -13.25
N LYS A 103 -10.08 -16.37 -14.09
CA LYS A 103 -10.12 -17.78 -13.70
C LYS A 103 -8.72 -18.31 -13.33
N ASN A 104 -8.69 -19.39 -12.56
CA ASN A 104 -7.49 -20.16 -12.18
C ASN A 104 -6.44 -19.32 -11.45
N TYR A 105 -6.90 -18.38 -10.61
CA TYR A 105 -6.04 -17.55 -9.78
C TYR A 105 -6.43 -17.71 -8.31
N ASP A 106 -5.43 -17.87 -7.43
CA ASP A 106 -5.68 -18.06 -6.01
C ASP A 106 -6.01 -16.73 -5.31
N TYR A 107 -7.30 -16.39 -5.30
CA TYR A 107 -7.81 -15.19 -4.64
C TYR A 107 -7.80 -15.28 -3.10
N HIS A 108 -7.54 -16.44 -2.50
CA HIS A 108 -7.41 -16.53 -1.04
C HIS A 108 -6.21 -15.71 -0.54
N LEU A 109 -5.14 -15.62 -1.34
CA LEU A 109 -3.94 -14.84 -1.02
C LEU A 109 -4.13 -13.33 -1.20
N VAL A 110 -5.14 -12.91 -1.97
CA VAL A 110 -5.41 -11.49 -2.26
C VAL A 110 -6.41 -10.89 -1.26
N SER A 111 -7.44 -11.65 -0.93
CA SER A 111 -8.55 -11.18 -0.11
C SER A 111 -8.10 -10.77 1.29
N GLY A 112 -8.36 -9.52 1.67
CA GLY A 112 -8.01 -8.98 2.99
C GLY A 112 -6.54 -8.65 3.19
N ALA A 113 -5.71 -8.80 2.15
CA ALA A 113 -4.27 -8.53 2.22
C ALA A 113 -3.79 -7.55 1.13
N CYS A 114 -4.14 -7.80 -0.13
CA CYS A 114 -3.50 -7.14 -1.28
C CYS A 114 -4.44 -6.24 -2.09
N CYS A 115 -5.70 -6.64 -2.26
CA CYS A 115 -6.68 -5.89 -3.06
C CYS A 115 -8.11 -6.19 -2.61
N GLU A 116 -8.94 -5.15 -2.57
CA GLU A 116 -10.38 -5.24 -2.32
C GLU A 116 -11.17 -5.30 -3.62
N ASN A 117 -12.29 -6.03 -3.62
CA ASN A 117 -13.20 -6.18 -4.76
C ASN A 117 -12.50 -6.59 -6.08
N PRO A 118 -11.66 -7.65 -6.11
CA PRO A 118 -10.86 -8.02 -7.29
C PRO A 118 -11.70 -8.50 -8.48
N ILE A 119 -11.65 -7.85 -9.65
CA ILE A 119 -12.46 -8.23 -10.85
C ILE A 119 -11.69 -9.10 -11.85
N GLY A 120 -10.52 -9.59 -11.44
CA GLY A 120 -9.56 -10.30 -12.28
C GLY A 120 -8.14 -9.91 -11.90
N TYR A 121 -7.20 -10.15 -12.79
CA TYR A 121 -5.80 -9.77 -12.64
C TYR A 121 -5.24 -9.23 -13.95
N MET A 122 -4.16 -8.44 -13.85
CA MET A 122 -3.44 -7.93 -15.02
C MET A 122 -2.22 -8.80 -15.29
N THR A 123 -2.06 -9.26 -16.54
CA THR A 123 -0.85 -9.97 -16.97
C THR A 123 0.20 -8.95 -17.41
N ILE A 124 1.41 -9.07 -16.88
CA ILE A 124 2.56 -8.23 -17.24
C ILE A 124 3.67 -9.14 -17.76
N PRO A 125 4.21 -8.94 -18.98
CA PRO A 125 5.32 -9.72 -19.48
C PRO A 125 6.52 -9.66 -18.52
N VAL A 126 7.10 -10.83 -18.21
CA VAL A 126 8.29 -10.94 -17.37
C VAL A 126 9.46 -11.44 -18.21
N GLY A 127 10.48 -10.58 -18.35
CA GLY A 127 11.76 -10.94 -18.97
C GLY A 127 12.82 -11.27 -17.92
N CYS A 128 13.95 -11.82 -18.37
CA CYS A 128 15.12 -12.08 -17.54
C CYS A 128 16.34 -11.40 -18.15
N ALA A 129 17.12 -10.68 -17.34
CA ALA A 129 18.39 -10.10 -17.72
C ALA A 129 19.52 -10.67 -16.85
N GLY A 130 20.68 -10.98 -17.44
CA GLY A 130 21.84 -11.46 -16.70
C GLY A 130 22.67 -12.52 -17.45
N PRO A 131 23.63 -13.16 -16.75
CA PRO A 131 23.93 -12.93 -15.33
C PRO A 131 24.61 -11.57 -15.11
N LEU A 132 24.39 -10.99 -13.94
CA LEU A 132 25.12 -9.83 -13.43
C LEU A 132 25.97 -10.27 -12.24
N LEU A 133 27.28 -10.05 -12.31
CA LEU A 133 28.21 -10.33 -11.21
C LEU A 133 28.15 -9.21 -10.17
N ILE A 134 27.61 -9.50 -8.99
CA ILE A 134 27.47 -8.58 -7.85
C ILE A 134 28.14 -9.21 -6.64
N ASP A 135 29.12 -8.54 -6.02
CA ASP A 135 29.77 -9.00 -4.79
C ASP A 135 30.28 -10.47 -4.85
N ASN A 136 30.80 -10.85 -6.03
CA ASN A 136 31.26 -12.21 -6.39
C ASN A 136 30.17 -13.27 -6.59
N GLU A 137 28.91 -12.87 -6.68
CA GLU A 137 27.79 -13.77 -6.99
C GLU A 137 27.15 -13.42 -8.35
N LEU A 138 26.79 -14.44 -9.12
CA LEU A 138 26.09 -14.27 -10.40
C LEU A 138 24.58 -14.27 -10.17
N VAL A 139 23.93 -13.17 -10.50
CA VAL A 139 22.50 -12.96 -10.28
C VAL A 139 21.76 -12.80 -11.61
N TYR A 140 20.59 -13.43 -11.74
CA TYR A 140 19.65 -13.19 -12.83
C TYR A 140 18.50 -12.30 -12.35
N LEU A 141 18.19 -11.25 -13.11
CA LEU A 141 17.23 -10.22 -12.74
C LEU A 141 15.88 -10.47 -13.45
N PRO A 142 14.81 -10.84 -12.71
CA PRO A 142 13.46 -10.86 -13.25
C PRO A 142 12.92 -9.44 -13.40
N LEU A 143 12.39 -9.10 -14.58
CA LEU A 143 11.91 -7.76 -14.92
C LEU A 143 10.50 -7.84 -15.51
N ALA A 144 9.50 -7.34 -14.77
CA ALA A 144 8.12 -7.21 -15.25
C ALA A 144 7.94 -5.84 -15.94
N THR A 145 7.71 -5.82 -17.25
CA THR A 145 7.58 -4.56 -18.01
C THR A 145 6.81 -4.75 -19.32
N THR A 146 6.17 -3.68 -19.78
CA THR A 146 5.61 -3.57 -21.14
C THR A 146 6.46 -2.67 -22.04
N GLU A 147 7.53 -2.06 -21.52
CA GLU A 147 8.43 -1.19 -22.27
C GLU A 147 9.34 -2.00 -23.20
N GLY A 148 9.26 -1.71 -24.50
CA GLY A 148 10.09 -2.34 -25.51
C GLY A 148 11.58 -2.05 -25.30
N ALA A 149 12.43 -3.02 -25.62
CA ALA A 149 13.89 -2.95 -25.52
C ALA A 149 14.50 -2.76 -24.10
N LEU A 150 13.69 -2.51 -23.05
CA LEU A 150 14.19 -2.31 -21.69
C LEU A 150 15.01 -3.51 -21.18
N VAL A 151 14.43 -4.71 -21.23
CA VAL A 151 15.10 -5.95 -20.78
C VAL A 151 16.38 -6.22 -21.58
N ALA A 152 16.32 -6.05 -22.90
CA ALA A 152 17.48 -6.25 -23.76
C ALA A 152 18.59 -5.23 -23.47
N SER A 153 18.23 -3.99 -23.15
CA SER A 153 19.18 -2.95 -22.76
C SER A 153 19.87 -3.28 -21.44
N ILE A 154 19.10 -3.64 -20.40
CA ILE A 154 19.64 -4.05 -19.09
C ILE A 154 20.53 -5.29 -19.24
N ASN A 155 20.13 -6.26 -20.05
CA ASN A 155 20.91 -7.48 -20.31
C ASN A 155 22.29 -7.18 -20.94
N ARG A 156 22.34 -6.22 -21.88
CA ARG A 156 23.63 -5.75 -22.44
C ARG A 156 24.50 -5.09 -21.37
N GLY A 157 23.90 -4.29 -20.49
CA GLY A 157 24.60 -3.70 -19.33
C GLY A 157 25.18 -4.78 -18.40
N CYS A 158 24.39 -5.80 -18.08
CA CYS A 158 24.82 -6.93 -17.24
C CYS A 158 26.04 -7.64 -17.83
N LYS A 159 26.05 -7.86 -19.14
CA LYS A 159 27.19 -8.45 -19.85
C LYS A 159 28.45 -7.60 -19.69
N VAL A 160 28.38 -6.31 -19.99
CA VAL A 160 29.54 -5.40 -19.92
C VAL A 160 30.09 -5.31 -18.50
N LEU A 161 29.23 -5.17 -17.50
CA LEU A 161 29.64 -5.05 -16.09
C LEU A 161 30.27 -6.36 -15.59
N THR A 162 29.68 -7.50 -15.92
CA THR A 162 30.22 -8.81 -15.55
C THR A 162 31.56 -9.09 -16.20
N GLU A 163 31.71 -8.80 -17.50
CA GLU A 163 32.98 -8.96 -18.23
C GLU A 163 34.06 -7.99 -17.71
N SER A 164 33.67 -6.86 -17.14
CA SER A 164 34.57 -5.86 -16.53
C SER A 164 34.97 -6.15 -15.08
N GLY A 165 34.69 -7.35 -14.56
CA GLY A 165 35.04 -7.74 -13.19
C GLY A 165 33.93 -7.55 -12.15
N GLY A 166 32.71 -7.21 -12.59
CA GLY A 166 31.52 -7.15 -11.75
C GLY A 166 31.38 -5.88 -10.94
N ILE A 167 30.27 -5.82 -10.19
CA ILE A 167 29.87 -4.70 -9.35
C ILE A 167 30.19 -5.02 -7.88
N LYS A 168 30.70 -4.02 -7.16
CA LYS A 168 30.69 -4.01 -5.69
C LYS A 168 29.56 -3.15 -5.18
N THR A 169 28.88 -3.62 -4.15
CA THR A 169 27.80 -2.85 -3.52
C THR A 169 28.04 -2.64 -2.03
N ALA A 170 27.43 -1.59 -1.50
CA ALA A 170 27.38 -1.35 -0.06
C ALA A 170 26.04 -0.71 0.33
N VAL A 171 25.44 -1.21 1.41
CA VAL A 171 24.28 -0.60 2.06
C VAL A 171 24.79 0.44 3.06
N LEU A 172 24.47 1.70 2.83
CA LEU A 172 24.88 2.83 3.65
C LEU A 172 23.91 3.11 4.80
N LYS A 173 22.63 2.83 4.57
CA LYS A 173 21.56 3.03 5.55
C LYS A 173 20.41 2.08 5.26
N ASP A 174 19.79 1.56 6.32
CA ASP A 174 18.55 0.81 6.27
C ASP A 174 17.64 1.32 7.39
N ALA A 175 16.69 2.17 7.00
CA ALA A 175 15.74 2.77 7.94
C ALA A 175 14.45 3.21 7.25
N MET A 176 13.35 2.53 7.54
CA MET A 176 12.03 3.01 7.16
C MET A 176 11.64 4.23 8.00
N THR A 177 10.83 5.14 7.43
CA THR A 177 10.45 6.38 8.10
C THR A 177 8.94 6.61 8.17
N ARG A 178 8.49 7.17 9.29
CA ARG A 178 7.13 7.72 9.45
C ARG A 178 7.20 9.02 10.20
N ALA A 179 6.47 10.03 9.73
CA ALA A 179 6.48 11.35 10.33
C ALA A 179 5.05 11.79 10.67
N PRO A 180 4.53 11.41 11.84
CA PRO A 180 3.36 12.05 12.42
C PRO A 180 3.62 13.55 12.67
N LEU A 181 2.53 14.31 12.72
CA LEU A 181 2.52 15.68 13.22
C LEU A 181 1.56 15.81 14.40
N ILE A 182 1.85 16.76 15.27
CA ILE A 182 0.94 17.27 16.28
C ILE A 182 0.72 18.77 16.02
N ALA A 183 -0.53 19.17 15.85
CA ALA A 183 -0.96 20.53 15.56
C ALA A 183 -1.67 21.14 16.77
N PHE A 184 -1.39 22.40 17.04
CA PHE A 184 -1.99 23.16 18.13
C PHE A 184 -2.81 24.33 17.59
N ASP A 185 -3.78 24.78 18.38
CA ASP A 185 -4.65 25.91 18.02
C ASP A 185 -3.92 27.26 18.14
N ASP A 186 -2.85 27.29 18.94
CA ASP A 186 -2.00 28.45 19.13
C ASP A 186 -0.53 28.08 18.92
N CYS A 187 0.23 28.99 18.31
CA CYS A 187 1.68 28.84 18.26
C CYS A 187 2.27 28.82 19.67
N GLU A 188 1.68 29.49 20.67
CA GLU A 188 2.19 29.39 22.05
C GLU A 188 1.99 28.00 22.66
N GLU A 189 0.95 27.25 22.28
CA GLU A 189 0.78 25.86 22.71
C GLU A 189 1.69 24.91 21.94
N ALA A 190 1.90 25.16 20.64
CA ALA A 190 2.94 24.47 19.88
C ALA A 190 4.32 24.73 20.49
N ILE A 191 4.59 25.98 20.86
CA ILE A 191 5.80 26.45 21.53
C ILE A 191 5.88 25.88 22.95
N ARG A 192 4.77 25.73 23.70
CA ARG A 192 4.75 25.08 25.01
C ARG A 192 4.95 23.57 24.90
N CYS A 193 4.38 22.91 23.92
CA CYS A 193 4.70 21.53 23.60
C CYS A 193 6.17 21.36 23.21
N TYR A 194 6.67 22.34 22.47
CA TYR A 194 8.05 22.45 22.04
C TYR A 194 9.04 22.87 23.16
N ASN A 195 8.60 23.61 24.19
CA ASN A 195 9.39 24.11 25.31
C ASN A 195 9.30 23.20 26.54
N TRP A 196 8.18 22.52 26.76
CA TRP A 196 8.02 21.50 27.79
C TRP A 196 8.87 20.27 27.48
N THR A 197 9.18 20.06 26.21
CA THR A 197 10.22 19.12 25.76
C THR A 197 11.64 19.61 26.09
N GLN A 198 11.82 20.77 26.77
CA GLN A 198 13.10 21.47 27.04
C GLN A 198 13.32 21.89 28.50
N ASP A 199 13.50 20.96 29.45
CA ASP A 199 14.17 21.37 30.70
C ASP A 199 15.63 20.96 30.71
N PRO A 200 16.56 21.82 30.24
CA PRO A 200 17.86 21.92 30.83
C PRO A 200 17.75 22.96 31.96
N SER A 201 18.07 22.60 33.20
CA SER A 201 18.27 23.60 34.27
C SER A 201 19.49 24.53 34.02
N ASN A 202 19.96 24.67 32.77
CA ASN A 202 21.30 25.12 32.39
C ASN A 202 21.30 26.05 31.16
N TYR A 203 21.91 27.21 31.39
CA TYR A 203 22.50 28.19 30.47
C TYR A 203 21.71 29.46 30.09
N PRO A 204 22.24 30.64 30.47
CA PRO A 204 21.78 31.94 29.97
C PRO A 204 22.48 32.31 28.66
N MET A 205 21.81 33.16 27.90
CA MET A 205 22.24 33.83 26.66
C MET A 205 22.16 33.01 25.39
N LEU A 206 21.15 33.35 24.60
CA LEU A 206 20.89 32.76 23.31
C LEU A 206 20.17 33.85 22.50
N LYS A 207 20.71 34.17 21.31
CA LYS A 207 20.15 35.15 20.36
C LYS A 207 20.10 34.50 18.97
N GLU A 208 18.88 34.51 18.45
CA GLU A 208 18.41 34.27 17.08
C GLU A 208 18.46 32.80 16.57
N SER A 209 17.26 32.25 16.30
CA SER A 209 16.92 30.95 15.66
C SER A 209 16.93 29.65 16.51
N GLU A 210 16.41 29.67 17.74
CA GLU A 210 16.46 28.52 18.66
C GLU A 210 15.18 27.65 18.76
N GLU A 211 14.11 27.99 18.04
CA GLU A 211 12.80 27.30 18.17
C GLU A 211 12.60 26.10 17.23
N ALA A 212 13.66 25.57 16.60
CA ALA A 212 13.69 24.19 16.08
C ALA A 212 14.74 23.27 16.75
N ILE A 213 15.84 23.83 17.26
CA ILE A 213 16.98 23.11 17.89
C ILE A 213 16.58 22.41 19.20
N ARG A 214 15.52 22.91 19.84
CA ARG A 214 15.03 22.47 21.13
C ARG A 214 14.25 21.15 20.98
N CYS A 215 13.18 20.98 20.18
CA CYS A 215 12.45 19.67 20.09
C CYS A 215 13.36 18.47 19.79
N TYR A 216 14.44 18.70 19.03
CA TYR A 216 15.53 17.75 18.78
C TYR A 216 16.10 17.17 20.08
N ASN A 217 16.26 17.99 21.12
CA ASN A 217 16.81 17.59 22.41
C ASN A 217 15.91 16.65 23.24
N TRP A 218 14.57 16.63 23.11
CA TRP A 218 13.70 15.71 23.90
C TRP A 218 13.66 14.30 23.35
N THR A 219 13.54 14.23 22.03
CA THR A 219 13.68 12.98 21.31
C THR A 219 15.10 12.42 21.41
N GLN A 220 16.05 13.20 21.92
CA GLN A 220 17.43 12.79 22.18
C GLN A 220 17.77 12.87 23.68
N ASP A 221 16.79 13.15 24.56
CA ASP A 221 16.99 13.29 25.99
C ASP A 221 17.25 11.89 26.58
N PRO A 222 18.31 11.71 27.39
CA PRO A 222 18.66 10.42 27.97
C PRO A 222 17.57 9.78 28.82
N THR A 223 16.56 10.53 29.26
CA THR A 223 15.43 10.09 30.09
C THR A 223 14.19 9.77 29.26
N ASN A 224 13.90 10.57 28.23
CA ASN A 224 12.65 10.45 27.45
C ASN A 224 12.79 9.59 26.20
N TYR A 225 13.95 9.63 25.53
CA TYR A 225 14.22 8.77 24.39
C TYR A 225 14.10 7.28 24.75
N PRO A 226 14.62 6.78 25.90
CA PRO A 226 14.41 5.40 26.29
C PRO A 226 12.94 5.02 26.45
N MET A 227 12.12 5.88 27.04
CA MET A 227 10.68 5.62 27.22
C MET A 227 9.94 5.57 25.87
N LEU A 228 10.22 6.53 24.98
CA LEU A 228 9.64 6.54 23.62
C LEU A 228 10.09 5.35 22.81
N LYS A 229 11.38 5.03 22.89
CA LYS A 229 11.99 3.87 22.25
C LYS A 229 11.35 2.59 22.75
N GLU A 230 11.26 2.40 24.07
CA GLU A 230 10.60 1.25 24.68
C GLU A 230 9.16 1.11 24.21
N ARG A 231 8.39 2.21 24.24
CA ARG A 231 7.00 2.20 23.77
C ARG A 231 6.90 1.87 22.29
N PHE A 232 7.73 2.48 21.46
CA PHE A 232 7.77 2.25 20.02
C PHE A 232 8.09 0.77 19.71
N GLU A 233 9.17 0.25 20.30
CA GLU A 233 9.64 -1.13 20.10
C GLU A 233 8.72 -2.18 20.73
N SER A 234 7.91 -1.83 21.74
CA SER A 234 6.91 -2.73 22.34
C SER A 234 5.87 -3.23 21.33
N THR A 235 5.70 -2.53 20.21
CA THR A 235 4.69 -2.88 19.20
C THR A 235 5.11 -4.00 18.25
N SER A 236 6.41 -4.28 18.13
CA SER A 236 6.97 -5.30 17.24
C SER A 236 8.39 -5.66 17.63
N ARG A 237 8.72 -6.96 17.64
CA ARG A 237 10.09 -7.44 17.85
C ARG A 237 11.10 -6.96 16.79
N PHE A 238 10.62 -6.62 15.59
CA PHE A 238 11.45 -6.22 14.45
C PHE A 238 11.62 -4.70 14.33
N ALA A 239 10.70 -3.91 14.89
CA ALA A 239 10.80 -2.46 14.86
C ALA A 239 11.88 -2.03 15.85
N LYS A 240 13.02 -1.54 15.35
CA LYS A 240 14.09 -0.99 16.20
C LYS A 240 14.28 0.48 15.89
N LEU A 241 13.90 1.33 16.84
CA LEU A 241 13.96 2.77 16.68
C LEU A 241 15.44 3.20 16.64
N GLN A 242 15.84 3.79 15.53
CA GLN A 242 17.21 4.27 15.33
C GLN A 242 17.30 5.76 15.66
N ARG A 243 16.34 6.56 15.18
CA ARG A 243 16.37 8.02 15.34
C ARG A 243 14.96 8.60 15.32
N ILE A 244 14.79 9.72 16.00
CA ILE A 244 13.63 10.61 15.79
C ILE A 244 14.20 11.99 15.47
N THR A 245 13.79 12.55 14.34
CA THR A 245 14.18 13.89 13.89
C THR A 245 12.94 14.80 13.91
N PRO A 246 12.87 15.78 14.81
CA PRO A 246 11.77 16.70 14.84
C PRO A 246 11.95 17.85 13.86
N HIS A 247 10.84 18.33 13.30
CA HIS A 247 10.78 19.52 12.46
C HIS A 247 9.59 20.37 12.88
N TYR A 248 9.75 21.69 12.86
CA TYR A 248 8.71 22.63 13.26
C TYR A 248 8.23 23.44 12.07
N ALA A 249 6.93 23.68 11.99
CA ALA A 249 6.36 24.66 11.07
C ALA A 249 5.07 25.25 11.64
N ALA A 250 5.08 26.55 11.95
CA ALA A 250 3.96 27.27 12.56
C ALA A 250 3.44 26.53 13.81
N SER A 251 2.13 26.34 13.97
CA SER A 251 1.59 25.62 15.14
C SER A 251 1.72 24.09 15.07
N CYS A 252 2.60 23.55 14.23
CA CYS A 252 2.78 22.11 14.03
C CYS A 252 4.21 21.64 14.33
N VAL A 253 4.31 20.49 15.00
CA VAL A 253 5.56 19.75 15.19
C VAL A 253 5.44 18.41 14.48
N TYR A 254 6.38 18.13 13.59
CA TYR A 254 6.53 16.87 12.87
C TYR A 254 7.64 16.05 13.53
N LEU A 255 7.41 14.76 13.75
CA LEU A 255 8.40 13.87 14.36
C LEU A 255 8.73 12.76 13.38
N ARG A 256 9.87 12.85 12.69
CA ARG A 256 10.31 11.83 11.73
C ARG A 256 10.99 10.69 12.47
N PHE A 257 10.24 9.61 12.72
CA PHE A 257 10.76 8.37 13.26
C PHE A 257 11.50 7.60 12.16
N GLU A 258 12.66 7.07 12.49
CA GLU A 258 13.49 6.20 11.65
C GLU A 258 13.74 4.90 12.40
N ALA A 259 13.42 3.76 11.80
CA ALA A 259 13.57 2.46 12.41
C ALA A 259 13.92 1.38 11.39
N SER A 260 14.70 0.38 11.80
CA SER A 260 14.83 -0.86 11.02
C SER A 260 13.57 -1.70 11.20
N THR A 261 13.22 -2.46 10.16
CA THR A 261 11.99 -3.26 10.12
C THR A 261 12.21 -4.73 9.76
N GLY A 262 13.47 -5.19 9.82
CA GLY A 262 13.88 -6.51 9.34
C GLY A 262 13.73 -6.58 7.82
N ASP A 263 13.33 -7.74 7.29
CA ASP A 263 13.18 -7.94 5.84
C ASP A 263 11.90 -7.33 5.26
N ALA A 264 11.02 -6.79 6.11
CA ALA A 264 9.80 -6.12 5.66
C ALA A 264 10.10 -4.66 5.31
N MET A 265 9.52 -4.17 4.21
CA MET A 265 9.50 -2.73 3.91
C MET A 265 8.91 -1.92 5.08
N GLY A 266 7.97 -2.51 5.83
CA GLY A 266 7.75 -2.08 7.21
C GLY A 266 6.82 -0.87 7.43
N MET A 267 6.16 -0.34 6.39
CA MET A 267 5.23 0.80 6.55
C MET A 267 4.17 0.61 7.64
N ASN A 268 3.48 -0.54 7.64
CA ASN A 268 2.44 -0.80 8.64
C ASN A 268 3.05 -0.91 10.05
N MET A 269 4.23 -1.52 10.14
CA MET A 269 4.96 -1.71 11.38
C MET A 269 5.38 -0.37 11.98
N ILE A 270 6.04 0.49 11.20
CA ILE A 270 6.49 1.81 11.66
C ILE A 270 5.30 2.72 11.98
N SER A 271 4.18 2.61 11.26
CA SER A 271 2.99 3.40 11.53
C SER A 271 2.40 3.09 12.89
N LYS A 272 2.26 1.79 13.20
CA LYS A 272 1.77 1.32 14.49
C LYS A 272 2.72 1.72 15.62
N ALA A 273 4.03 1.58 15.40
CA ALA A 273 5.05 1.94 16.37
C ALA A 273 5.08 3.46 16.64
N SER A 274 5.04 4.28 15.59
CA SER A 274 4.93 5.74 15.71
C SER A 274 3.64 6.14 16.40
N GLN A 275 2.50 5.50 16.11
CA GLN A 275 1.24 5.78 16.80
C GLN A 275 1.36 5.52 18.32
N ALA A 276 1.92 4.38 18.70
CA ALA A 276 2.15 4.05 20.11
C ALA A 276 3.05 5.07 20.83
N ALA A 277 4.08 5.58 20.16
CA ALA A 277 4.92 6.66 20.68
C ALA A 277 4.16 8.00 20.75
N MET A 278 3.36 8.32 19.74
CA MET A 278 2.52 9.53 19.70
C MET A 278 1.44 9.53 20.79
N GLU A 279 0.91 8.37 21.19
CA GLU A 279 -0.03 8.26 22.31
C GLU A 279 0.58 8.75 23.63
N LEU A 280 1.85 8.45 23.90
CA LEU A 280 2.56 8.97 25.08
C LEU A 280 2.75 10.48 25.01
N ILE A 281 3.07 11.00 23.81
CA ILE A 281 3.19 12.44 23.57
C ILE A 281 1.83 13.12 23.81
N HIS A 282 0.74 12.52 23.34
CA HIS A 282 -0.61 13.05 23.52
C HIS A 282 -1.05 13.09 24.99
N GLN A 283 -0.69 12.09 25.80
CA GLN A 283 -0.97 12.10 27.24
C GLN A 283 -0.34 13.30 27.95
N LYS A 284 0.80 13.79 27.45
CA LYS A 284 1.47 14.98 27.95
C LYS A 284 0.91 16.27 27.36
N PHE A 285 0.45 16.21 26.10
CA PHE A 285 -0.10 17.34 25.35
C PHE A 285 -1.51 17.05 24.83
N PRO A 286 -2.50 17.00 25.73
CA PRO A 286 -3.86 16.59 25.37
C PRO A 286 -4.57 17.61 24.45
N SER A 287 -4.11 18.86 24.39
CA SER A 287 -4.67 19.87 23.47
C SER A 287 -4.22 19.70 22.02
N GLY A 288 -3.13 18.94 21.77
CA GLY A 288 -2.58 18.77 20.43
C GLY A 288 -3.35 17.76 19.59
N LYS A 289 -3.68 18.14 18.35
CA LYS A 289 -4.35 17.30 17.34
C LYS A 289 -3.32 16.50 16.56
N ILE A 290 -3.40 15.18 16.59
CA ILE A 290 -2.40 14.29 15.97
C ILE A 290 -2.86 13.82 14.60
N ALA A 291 -1.95 13.87 13.62
CA ALA A 291 -2.07 13.14 12.37
C ALA A 291 -0.85 12.23 12.17
N LEU A 292 -1.08 10.95 11.87
CA LEU A 292 0.00 9.96 11.78
C LEU A 292 0.90 10.10 10.53
N SER A 293 0.47 10.88 9.54
CA SER A 293 1.24 11.16 8.32
C SER A 293 1.17 12.65 7.98
N GLY A 294 2.21 13.38 8.33
CA GLY A 294 2.36 14.81 8.05
C GLY A 294 3.06 15.13 6.73
N ASN A 295 3.23 14.18 5.81
CA ASN A 295 4.01 14.37 4.59
C ASN A 295 5.46 14.82 4.85
N LEU A 296 6.10 14.34 5.92
CA LEU A 296 7.53 14.60 6.20
C LEU A 296 8.39 13.33 6.30
N CYS A 297 7.76 12.13 6.37
CA CYS A 297 8.44 10.89 6.01
C CYS A 297 8.65 10.80 4.49
N ILE A 298 7.70 11.41 3.79
CA ILE A 298 7.43 11.45 2.36
C ILE A 298 7.41 10.05 1.73
N ASP A 299 6.25 9.42 1.87
CA ASP A 299 5.91 8.18 1.19
C ASP A 299 5.26 8.51 -0.17
N LYS A 300 5.74 7.89 -1.25
CA LYS A 300 5.16 7.99 -2.61
C LYS A 300 5.07 9.41 -3.21
N LYS A 301 5.93 10.35 -2.78
CA LYS A 301 6.07 11.69 -3.38
C LYS A 301 7.55 12.05 -3.51
N ALA A 302 7.90 12.84 -4.52
CA ALA A 302 9.26 13.35 -4.69
C ALA A 302 9.56 14.39 -3.59
N ALA A 303 10.69 14.23 -2.88
CA ALA A 303 11.11 15.20 -1.89
C ALA A 303 12.61 15.15 -1.57
N ALA A 304 13.16 16.34 -1.34
CA ALA A 304 14.57 16.54 -1.01
C ALA A 304 14.99 15.80 0.28
N ILE A 305 14.12 15.69 1.29
CA ILE A 305 14.45 15.00 2.55
C ILE A 305 14.77 13.51 2.35
N ASN A 306 14.07 12.83 1.41
CA ASN A 306 14.37 11.43 1.09
C ASN A 306 15.71 11.29 0.36
N TRP A 307 16.05 12.27 -0.48
CA TRP A 307 17.33 12.30 -1.20
C TRP A 307 18.50 12.56 -0.26
N ILE A 308 18.36 13.52 0.67
CA ILE A 308 19.44 13.96 1.55
C ILE A 308 19.61 13.03 2.75
N GLU A 309 18.52 12.62 3.40
CA GLU A 309 18.58 11.83 4.65
C GLU A 309 18.41 10.33 4.44
N GLY A 310 18.06 9.91 3.22
CA GLY A 310 17.69 8.54 2.90
C GLY A 310 16.30 8.16 3.45
N ARG A 311 15.75 7.09 2.88
CA ARG A 311 14.53 6.42 3.34
C ARG A 311 14.57 4.98 2.85
N ASP A 312 14.23 4.03 3.72
CA ASP A 312 14.39 2.60 3.46
C ASP A 312 15.89 2.24 3.31
N CYS A 313 16.22 1.44 2.30
CA CYS A 313 17.59 1.11 1.94
C CYS A 313 18.23 2.20 1.07
N ALA A 314 19.33 2.79 1.55
CA ALA A 314 20.25 3.59 0.75
C ALA A 314 21.47 2.72 0.40
N ALA A 315 21.67 2.46 -0.89
CA ALA A 315 22.77 1.64 -1.39
C ALA A 315 23.61 2.39 -2.42
N THR A 316 24.88 2.02 -2.52
CA THR A 316 25.79 2.46 -3.57
C THR A 316 26.34 1.25 -4.32
N ALA A 317 26.67 1.44 -5.59
CA ALA A 317 27.23 0.42 -6.46
C ALA A 317 28.32 1.02 -7.33
N GLU A 318 29.46 0.34 -7.44
CA GLU A 318 30.57 0.72 -8.31
C GLU A 318 31.07 -0.48 -9.12
N ASN A 319 31.59 -0.21 -10.31
CA ASN A 319 32.22 -1.24 -11.13
C ASN A 319 33.65 -1.50 -10.62
N ASN A 320 34.08 -2.77 -10.63
CA ASN A 320 35.44 -3.14 -10.23
C ASN A 320 36.54 -2.79 -11.25
N GLY A 321 36.16 -2.40 -12.47
CA GLY A 321 37.06 -2.15 -13.61
C GLY A 321 37.00 -0.73 -14.14
#